data_AF-A0A7S0FGA5-F1
#
_entry.id   AF-A0A7S0FGA5-F1
#
_cell.length_a   1.000
_cell.length_b   1.000
_cell.length_c   1.000
_cell.angle_alpha   90.00
_cell.angle_beta   90.00
_cell.angle_gamma   90.00
#
_symmetry.space_group_name_H-M   'P 1'
#
loop_
_entity.id
_entity.type
_entity.pdbx_description
1 polymer ?
#
loop_
_entity_poly.entity_id
_entity_poly.type
_entity_poly.pdbx_seq_one_letter_code
_entity_poly.pdbx_strand_id
1 'polypeptide(L)'
;GGKMIGIHGTSGGFARRVKEDELANAIYPGELHFGGNAPRQYVKKSFHDTLGAFFMAHPPIHTFPVHVVDPQHAVTAGIPTDFPLADELYLFELQGELKDYKILLTTEYDILGVDMERSDYAYSRDYPWDPSRNIQQLQELFRKSAPPKQSEMMLNRDPGVRNSQHPAVGHRNTRVLAYERTIGNGGVVYIGLGHTTVSMPGHPGYKGSWANATFQQLVRNAIAWAAA
;
A
#
# COMPACT_ATOMS: atom_id res chain seq x y z
N GLY A 1 20.97 18.95 4.28
CA GLY A 1 19.55 19.18 4.64
C GLY A 1 19.12 18.12 5.62
N GLY A 2 17.94 18.24 6.23
CA GLY A 2 17.46 17.24 7.20
C GLY A 2 17.08 15.92 6.54
N LYS A 3 17.10 14.83 7.32
CA LYS A 3 16.60 13.52 6.92
C LYS A 3 15.43 13.13 7.80
N MET A 4 14.42 12.49 7.21
CA MET A 4 13.22 12.03 7.90
C MET A 4 13.00 10.54 7.60
N ILE A 5 12.45 9.83 8.58
CA ILE A 5 11.95 8.48 8.40
C ILE A 5 10.43 8.52 8.55
N GLY A 6 9.73 8.01 7.54
CA GLY A 6 8.32 7.66 7.63
C GLY A 6 8.17 6.14 7.74
N ILE A 7 7.33 5.68 8.65
CA ILE A 7 6.99 4.26 8.80
C ILE A 7 5.51 4.03 8.48
N HIS A 8 5.08 2.78 8.49
CA HIS A 8 3.69 2.38 8.32
C HIS A 8 2.70 3.29 9.08
N GLY A 9 1.56 3.56 8.44
CA GLY A 9 0.55 4.52 8.93
C GLY A 9 0.84 5.99 8.61
N THR A 10 2.10 6.42 8.43
CA THR A 10 2.40 7.85 8.18
C THR A 10 1.99 8.35 6.80
N SER A 11 1.84 7.46 5.81
CA SER A 11 1.28 7.79 4.48
C SER A 11 -0.25 7.74 4.44
N GLY A 12 -0.85 7.26 5.53
CA GLY A 12 -2.27 7.41 5.79
C GLY A 12 -2.59 8.86 6.14
N GLY A 13 -3.87 9.18 6.24
CA GLY A 13 -4.30 10.53 6.56
C GLY A 13 -5.77 10.59 6.91
N PHE A 14 -6.49 11.45 6.20
CA PHE A 14 -7.91 11.67 6.43
C PHE A 14 -8.74 10.99 5.35
N ALA A 15 -9.81 10.30 5.76
CA ALA A 15 -10.83 9.80 4.84
C ALA A 15 -12.15 10.56 5.02
N ARG A 16 -12.72 11.04 3.91
CA ARG A 16 -14.05 11.68 3.88
C ARG A 16 -15.09 10.72 3.33
N ARG A 17 -16.37 10.98 3.60
CA ARG A 17 -17.45 10.30 2.88
C ARG A 17 -17.44 10.72 1.41
N VAL A 18 -17.68 9.75 0.53
CA VAL A 18 -17.91 9.94 -0.90
C VAL A 18 -19.30 10.57 -1.07
N LYS A 19 -19.41 11.55 -1.97
CA LYS A 19 -20.70 12.17 -2.30
C LYS A 19 -21.50 11.27 -3.25
N GLU A 20 -22.81 11.47 -3.31
CA GLU A 20 -23.70 10.63 -4.12
C GLU A 20 -23.38 10.67 -5.63
N ASP A 21 -23.01 11.84 -6.15
CA ASP A 21 -22.57 12.04 -7.54
C ASP A 21 -21.24 11.34 -7.85
N GLU A 22 -20.31 11.33 -6.89
CA GLU A 22 -19.04 10.59 -7.00
C GLU A 22 -19.29 9.07 -6.98
N LEU A 23 -20.23 8.62 -6.14
CA LEU A 23 -20.64 7.21 -6.04
C LEU A 23 -21.34 6.72 -7.32
N ALA A 24 -22.13 7.57 -7.99
CA ALA A 24 -22.78 7.25 -9.25
C ALA A 24 -21.79 6.86 -10.37
N ASN A 25 -20.52 7.29 -10.25
CA ASN A 25 -19.43 6.91 -11.16
C ASN A 25 -18.71 5.62 -10.75
N ALA A 26 -19.14 4.91 -9.70
CA ALA A 26 -18.60 3.59 -9.36
C ALA A 26 -19.12 2.53 -10.36
N ILE A 27 -18.25 1.63 -10.84
CA ILE A 27 -18.70 0.40 -11.51
C ILE A 27 -19.44 -0.48 -10.52
N TYR A 28 -18.99 -0.46 -9.27
CA TYR A 28 -19.55 -1.24 -8.19
C TYR A 28 -19.53 -0.41 -6.90
N PRO A 29 -20.67 0.18 -6.48
CA PRO A 29 -20.74 0.90 -5.21
C PRO A 29 -20.60 -0.04 -3.99
N GLY A 30 -20.67 -1.36 -4.20
CA GLY A 30 -20.87 -2.34 -3.13
C GLY A 30 -22.27 -2.28 -2.55
N GLU A 31 -22.54 -3.14 -1.57
CA GLU A 31 -23.62 -2.88 -0.63
C GLU A 31 -23.17 -1.75 0.30
N LEU A 32 -24.00 -0.70 0.39
CA LEU A 32 -23.74 0.46 1.26
C LEU A 32 -23.55 0.03 2.71
N HIS A 33 -22.83 0.85 3.48
CA HIS A 33 -22.65 0.64 4.91
C HIS A 33 -23.93 0.51 5.72
N PHE A 34 -23.78 -0.03 6.94
CA PHE A 34 -24.83 -0.18 7.94
C PHE A 34 -25.51 1.17 8.12
N GLY A 35 -26.82 1.20 7.86
CA GLY A 35 -27.61 2.43 7.87
C GLY A 35 -27.60 3.26 6.57
N GLY A 36 -27.14 2.72 5.43
CA GLY A 36 -27.21 3.36 4.11
C GLY A 36 -26.13 4.41 3.84
N ASN A 37 -25.01 4.39 4.58
CA ASN A 37 -23.95 5.38 4.42
C ASN A 37 -23.07 5.08 3.18
N ALA A 38 -22.69 6.13 2.45
CA ALA A 38 -21.74 6.04 1.33
C ALA A 38 -20.32 5.62 1.80
N PRO A 39 -19.53 4.95 0.94
CA PRO A 39 -18.14 4.61 1.24
C PRO A 39 -17.31 5.87 1.48
N ARG A 40 -16.09 5.70 2.02
CA ARG A 40 -15.15 6.80 2.26
C ARG A 40 -14.05 6.81 1.20
N GLN A 41 -13.34 7.92 1.08
CA GLN A 41 -12.17 8.01 0.21
C GLN A 41 -11.06 8.75 0.95
N TYR A 42 -9.83 8.23 0.85
CA TYR A 42 -8.66 8.94 1.37
C TYR A 42 -8.47 10.26 0.63
N VAL A 43 -8.14 11.29 1.39
CA VAL A 43 -7.92 12.65 0.88
C VAL A 43 -6.45 12.96 0.92
N LYS A 44 -5.87 13.18 -0.26
CA LYS A 44 -4.50 13.65 -0.40
C LYS A 44 -4.35 15.04 0.24
N LYS A 45 -3.24 15.22 0.95
CA LYS A 45 -2.83 16.45 1.66
C LYS A 45 -1.38 16.77 1.30
N SER A 46 -0.95 18.02 1.52
CA SER A 46 0.40 18.48 1.18
C SER A 46 1.52 17.64 1.79
N PHE A 47 1.37 17.12 3.00
CA PHE A 47 2.41 16.29 3.63
C PHE A 47 2.69 14.99 2.85
N HIS A 48 1.74 14.45 2.07
CA HIS A 48 1.98 13.26 1.26
C HIS A 48 2.99 13.56 0.14
N ASP A 49 3.02 14.79 -0.36
CA ASP A 49 4.07 15.22 -1.28
C ASP A 49 5.42 15.36 -0.56
N THR A 50 5.46 15.78 0.70
CA THR A 50 6.71 15.75 1.47
C THR A 50 7.16 14.31 1.78
N LEU A 51 6.24 13.44 2.19
CA LEU A 51 6.55 12.05 2.51
C LEU A 51 6.96 11.27 1.26
N GLY A 52 6.29 11.53 0.13
CA GLY A 52 6.45 10.79 -1.13
C GLY A 52 5.48 9.63 -1.32
N ALA A 53 4.55 9.40 -0.40
CA ALA A 53 3.59 8.32 -0.48
C ALA A 53 2.18 8.79 -0.12
N PHE A 54 1.19 8.29 -0.86
CA PHE A 54 -0.22 8.42 -0.54
C PHE A 54 -0.85 7.02 -0.42
N PHE A 55 -1.27 6.66 0.78
CA PHE A 55 -1.95 5.40 1.04
C PHE A 55 -3.28 5.32 0.27
N MET A 56 -3.56 4.16 -0.32
CA MET A 56 -4.77 3.94 -1.11
C MET A 56 -5.57 2.74 -0.63
N ALA A 57 -4.91 1.61 -0.36
CA ALA A 57 -5.55 0.38 0.07
C ALA A 57 -4.57 -0.55 0.78
N HIS A 58 -5.10 -1.57 1.44
CA HIS A 58 -4.36 -2.74 1.89
C HIS A 58 -5.26 -3.98 1.74
N PRO A 59 -4.68 -5.16 1.45
CA PRO A 59 -5.36 -6.42 1.68
C PRO A 59 -5.37 -6.78 3.16
N PRO A 60 -6.10 -7.85 3.56
CA PRO A 60 -5.93 -8.44 4.88
C PRO A 60 -4.46 -8.78 5.14
N ILE A 61 -4.08 -8.75 6.41
CA ILE A 61 -2.73 -9.13 6.84
C ILE A 61 -2.43 -10.56 6.38
N HIS A 62 -1.29 -10.75 5.70
CA HIS A 62 -0.82 -12.04 5.23
C HIS A 62 0.71 -12.01 5.07
N THR A 63 1.30 -13.17 4.79
CA THR A 63 2.73 -13.28 4.47
C THR A 63 2.95 -13.12 2.97
N PHE A 64 3.85 -12.21 2.59
CA PHE A 64 4.25 -11.98 1.20
C PHE A 64 5.78 -11.94 1.07
N PRO A 65 6.34 -12.25 -0.12
CA PRO A 65 7.76 -12.11 -0.37
C PRO A 65 8.14 -10.62 -0.46
N VAL A 66 9.25 -10.25 0.18
CA VAL A 66 9.87 -8.93 0.05
C VAL A 66 11.16 -9.07 -0.74
N HIS A 67 11.33 -8.24 -1.76
CA HIS A 67 12.50 -8.19 -2.63
C HIS A 67 13.29 -6.89 -2.38
N VAL A 68 14.59 -7.01 -2.18
CA VAL A 68 15.51 -5.87 -2.08
C VAL A 68 15.96 -5.46 -3.48
N VAL A 69 15.67 -4.21 -3.85
CA VAL A 69 15.99 -3.66 -5.18
C VAL A 69 17.40 -3.10 -5.22
N ASP A 70 17.82 -2.40 -4.17
CA ASP A 70 19.17 -1.85 -4.04
C ASP A 70 19.81 -2.40 -2.76
N PRO A 71 20.60 -3.49 -2.81
CA PRO A 71 21.25 -4.06 -1.63
C PRO A 71 22.49 -3.27 -1.16
N GLN A 72 22.97 -2.30 -1.94
CA GLN A 72 24.13 -1.46 -1.60
C GLN A 72 23.73 -0.22 -0.81
N HIS A 73 22.44 0.14 -0.81
CA HIS A 73 21.92 1.26 -0.07
C HIS A 73 22.10 1.08 1.45
N ALA A 74 22.41 2.17 2.17
CA ALA A 74 22.67 2.12 3.61
C ALA A 74 21.48 1.54 4.42
N VAL A 75 20.24 1.80 3.97
CA VAL A 75 19.02 1.30 4.62
C VAL A 75 18.87 -0.23 4.46
N THR A 76 19.28 -0.80 3.34
CA THR A 76 19.14 -2.22 2.99
C THR A 76 20.44 -3.01 3.17
N ALA A 77 21.50 -2.36 3.65
CA ALA A 77 22.78 -3.00 3.92
C ALA A 77 22.62 -4.18 4.90
N GLY A 78 23.09 -5.36 4.49
CA GLY A 78 23.01 -6.59 5.28
C GLY A 78 21.61 -7.21 5.35
N ILE A 79 20.62 -6.67 4.63
CA ILE A 79 19.29 -7.28 4.48
C ILE A 79 19.39 -8.38 3.40
N PRO A 80 18.85 -9.59 3.64
CA PRO A 80 18.74 -10.62 2.59
C PRO A 80 17.99 -10.09 1.37
N THR A 81 18.42 -10.48 0.16
CA THR A 81 17.79 -10.00 -1.08
C THR A 81 16.31 -10.36 -1.18
N ASP A 82 15.93 -11.49 -0.60
CA ASP A 82 14.58 -12.02 -0.61
C ASP A 82 14.24 -12.59 0.75
N PHE A 83 13.09 -12.21 1.32
CA PHE A 83 12.62 -12.77 2.58
C PHE A 83 11.09 -12.69 2.72
N PRO A 84 10.45 -13.66 3.36
CA PRO A 84 9.02 -13.57 3.67
C PRO A 84 8.79 -12.62 4.85
N LEU A 85 7.73 -11.83 4.77
CA LEU A 85 7.28 -10.99 5.86
C LEU A 85 5.76 -11.03 5.98
N ALA A 86 5.27 -11.21 7.21
CA ALA A 86 3.85 -11.06 7.53
C ALA A 86 3.59 -9.62 7.98
N ASP A 87 2.74 -8.89 7.26
CA ASP A 87 2.39 -7.49 7.56
C ASP A 87 1.03 -7.10 6.94
N GLU A 88 0.51 -5.92 7.29
CA GLU A 88 -0.54 -5.26 6.52
C GLU A 88 0.10 -4.58 5.31
N LEU A 89 -0.05 -5.17 4.13
CA LEU A 89 0.59 -4.66 2.91
C LEU A 89 -0.02 -3.31 2.49
N TYR A 90 0.70 -2.21 2.72
CA TYR A 90 0.28 -0.91 2.24
C TYR A 90 0.48 -0.78 0.72
N LEU A 91 -0.62 -0.54 0.01
CA LEU A 91 -0.63 -0.17 -1.39
C LEU A 91 -0.74 1.35 -1.46
N PHE A 92 0.37 1.99 -1.81
CA PHE A 92 0.47 3.44 -1.91
C PHE A 92 0.98 3.88 -3.28
N GLU A 93 0.59 5.09 -3.65
CA GLU A 93 1.06 5.77 -4.86
C GLU A 93 2.22 6.72 -4.51
N LEU A 94 3.30 6.67 -5.28
CA LEU A 94 4.44 7.60 -5.17
C LEU A 94 4.02 9.03 -5.58
N GLN A 95 4.50 10.04 -4.85
CA GLN A 95 4.15 11.45 -5.08
C GLN A 95 5.32 12.24 -5.72
N GLY A 96 5.08 13.41 -6.30
CA GLY A 96 6.14 14.20 -6.94
C GLY A 96 6.91 13.47 -8.07
N GLU A 97 8.12 13.91 -8.38
CA GLU A 97 8.89 13.42 -9.53
C GLU A 97 9.54 12.05 -9.25
N LEU A 98 9.29 11.06 -10.12
CA LEU A 98 9.79 9.69 -9.92
C LEU A 98 11.31 9.58 -9.92
N LYS A 99 12.01 10.49 -10.61
CA LYS A 99 13.49 10.54 -10.63
C LYS A 99 14.11 10.86 -9.26
N ASP A 100 13.33 11.40 -8.32
CA ASP A 100 13.80 11.74 -6.98
C ASP A 100 13.88 10.50 -6.07
N TYR A 101 13.42 9.34 -6.55
CA TYR A 101 13.28 8.12 -5.77
C TYR A 101 14.40 7.12 -6.06
N LYS A 102 14.89 6.51 -4.99
CA LYS A 102 15.59 5.23 -5.02
C LYS A 102 14.68 4.19 -4.38
N ILE A 103 14.19 3.26 -5.19
CA ILE A 103 13.34 2.17 -4.71
C ILE A 103 14.22 1.17 -3.97
N LEU A 104 13.85 0.82 -2.74
CA LEU A 104 14.64 -0.03 -1.88
C LEU A 104 14.06 -1.43 -1.76
N LEU A 105 12.74 -1.52 -1.60
CA LEU A 105 12.02 -2.77 -1.41
C LEU A 105 10.78 -2.84 -2.31
N THR A 106 10.50 -4.01 -2.86
CA THR A 106 9.27 -4.31 -3.62
C THR A 106 8.66 -5.65 -3.23
N THR A 107 7.43 -5.88 -3.68
CA THR A 107 6.77 -7.20 -3.72
C THR A 107 5.94 -7.31 -4.99
N GLU A 108 5.59 -8.52 -5.40
CA GLU A 108 4.61 -8.74 -6.46
C GLU A 108 3.25 -8.97 -5.84
N TYR A 109 2.31 -8.07 -6.15
CA TYR A 109 0.98 -8.16 -5.59
C TYR A 109 -0.08 -7.56 -6.51
N ASP A 110 -1.11 -8.35 -6.78
CA ASP A 110 -2.20 -8.00 -7.68
C ASP A 110 -3.48 -7.74 -6.88
N ILE A 111 -3.78 -6.47 -6.64
CA ILE A 111 -4.96 -6.04 -5.85
C ILE A 111 -6.28 -6.52 -6.45
N LEU A 112 -6.33 -6.72 -7.78
CA LEU A 112 -7.51 -7.22 -8.48
C LEU A 112 -7.58 -8.75 -8.50
N GLY A 113 -6.62 -9.44 -7.87
CA GLY A 113 -6.56 -10.89 -7.73
C GLY A 113 -7.37 -11.39 -6.54
N VAL A 114 -6.79 -12.31 -5.77
CA VAL A 114 -7.41 -13.07 -4.67
C VAL A 114 -8.10 -12.19 -3.62
N ASP A 115 -7.62 -10.96 -3.41
CA ASP A 115 -8.15 -10.10 -2.36
C ASP A 115 -9.40 -9.32 -2.75
N MET A 116 -9.84 -9.31 -4.02
CA MET A 116 -11.19 -8.85 -4.34
C MET A 116 -12.22 -9.56 -3.46
N GLU A 117 -12.08 -10.88 -3.24
CA GLU A 117 -12.96 -11.71 -2.41
C GLU A 117 -12.99 -11.30 -0.92
N ARG A 118 -12.02 -10.51 -0.45
CA ARG A 118 -11.85 -10.17 0.98
C ARG A 118 -11.85 -8.66 1.26
N SER A 119 -11.84 -7.83 0.22
CA SER A 119 -11.60 -6.39 0.31
C SER A 119 -12.90 -5.60 0.44
N ASP A 120 -12.93 -4.66 1.40
CA ASP A 120 -14.11 -3.84 1.72
C ASP A 120 -14.14 -2.57 0.86
N TYR A 121 -13.79 -2.68 -0.43
CA TYR A 121 -13.58 -1.53 -1.32
C TYR A 121 -14.60 -1.45 -2.47
N ALA A 122 -15.02 -0.24 -2.79
CA ALA A 122 -15.76 0.12 -4.00
C ALA A 122 -14.80 0.63 -5.09
N TYR A 123 -15.09 0.37 -6.37
CA TYR A 123 -14.19 0.71 -7.49
C TYR A 123 -14.87 1.63 -8.52
N SER A 124 -14.16 2.67 -9.00
CA SER A 124 -14.68 3.60 -10.02
C SER A 124 -14.83 2.98 -11.40
N ARG A 125 -15.64 3.61 -12.26
CA ARG A 125 -15.87 3.17 -13.64
C ARG A 125 -14.63 3.19 -14.52
N ASP A 126 -13.79 4.19 -14.31
CA ASP A 126 -12.56 4.38 -15.08
C ASP A 126 -11.34 3.78 -14.38
N TYR A 127 -11.54 2.95 -13.34
CA TYR A 127 -10.44 2.19 -12.78
C TYR A 127 -9.82 1.35 -13.91
N PRO A 128 -8.49 1.28 -14.06
CA PRO A 128 -7.86 0.58 -15.17
C PRO A 128 -8.05 -0.93 -14.98
N TRP A 129 -9.22 -1.39 -15.38
CA TRP A 129 -9.58 -2.79 -15.42
C TRP A 129 -8.76 -3.45 -16.50
N ASP A 130 -8.11 -4.55 -16.14
CA ASP A 130 -7.49 -5.41 -17.14
C ASP A 130 -8.62 -6.06 -17.97
N PRO A 131 -8.75 -5.70 -19.27
CA PRO A 131 -9.85 -6.20 -20.10
C PRO A 131 -9.75 -7.70 -20.36
N SER A 132 -8.60 -8.34 -20.07
CA SER A 132 -8.44 -9.79 -20.15
C SER A 132 -9.05 -10.54 -18.97
N ARG A 133 -9.43 -9.85 -17.89
CA ARG A 133 -10.04 -10.47 -16.71
C ARG A 133 -11.55 -10.63 -16.90
N ASN A 134 -12.06 -11.80 -16.50
CA ASN A 134 -13.50 -12.03 -16.45
C ASN A 134 -14.10 -11.32 -15.23
N ILE A 135 -14.43 -10.05 -15.41
CA ILE A 135 -15.01 -9.19 -14.36
C ILE A 135 -16.27 -9.83 -13.76
N GLN A 136 -17.14 -10.41 -14.59
CA GLN A 136 -18.37 -11.05 -14.13
C GLN A 136 -18.08 -12.24 -13.21
N GLN A 137 -17.04 -13.03 -13.52
CA GLN A 137 -16.64 -14.16 -12.68
C GLN A 137 -16.02 -13.71 -11.36
N LEU A 138 -15.18 -12.67 -11.36
CA LEU A 138 -14.62 -12.10 -10.13
C LEU A 138 -15.72 -11.49 -9.24
N GLN A 139 -16.71 -10.84 -9.84
CA GLN A 139 -17.90 -10.32 -9.16
C GLN A 139 -18.76 -11.43 -8.56
N GLU A 140 -18.95 -12.52 -9.30
CA GLU A 140 -19.69 -13.69 -8.84
C GLU A 140 -18.99 -14.38 -7.67
N LEU A 141 -17.66 -14.54 -7.76
CA LEU A 141 -16.83 -15.08 -6.68
C LEU A 141 -16.89 -14.19 -5.42
N PHE A 142 -16.76 -12.87 -5.59
CA PHE A 142 -16.94 -11.91 -4.50
C PHE A 142 -18.29 -12.09 -3.80
N ARG A 143 -19.39 -12.11 -4.57
CA ARG A 143 -20.74 -12.24 -4.03
C ARG A 143 -20.98 -13.56 -3.30
N LYS A 144 -20.30 -14.64 -3.72
CA LYS A 144 -20.42 -15.99 -3.13
C LYS A 144 -19.53 -16.20 -1.91
N SER A 145 -18.34 -15.61 -1.89
CA SER A 145 -17.28 -15.92 -0.94
C SER A 145 -17.09 -14.87 0.15
N ALA A 146 -17.47 -13.61 -0.11
CA ALA A 146 -17.39 -12.55 0.88
C ALA A 146 -18.57 -12.68 1.87
N PRO A 147 -18.34 -12.59 3.19
CA PRO A 147 -19.40 -12.21 4.12
C PRO A 147 -20.05 -10.91 3.61
N PRO A 148 -21.30 -10.55 3.99
CA PRO A 148 -21.85 -9.23 3.69
C PRO A 148 -20.98 -8.17 4.38
N LYS A 149 -19.95 -7.73 3.67
CA LYS A 149 -19.01 -6.71 4.09
C LYS A 149 -19.35 -5.46 3.29
N GLN A 150 -19.59 -4.41 4.05
CA GLN A 150 -19.98 -3.13 3.53
C GLN A 150 -18.76 -2.43 2.94
N SER A 151 -18.91 -1.74 1.83
CA SER A 151 -17.79 -1.00 1.25
C SER A 151 -17.37 0.19 2.13
N GLU A 152 -16.20 0.06 2.77
CA GLU A 152 -15.55 1.06 3.61
C GLU A 152 -14.89 2.17 2.80
N MET A 153 -14.25 1.80 1.70
CA MET A 153 -13.34 2.70 1.01
C MET A 153 -13.54 2.64 -0.51
N MET A 154 -13.44 3.78 -1.20
CA MET A 154 -13.53 3.89 -2.65
C MET A 154 -12.13 4.04 -3.25
N LEU A 155 -11.80 3.16 -4.20
CA LEU A 155 -10.62 3.26 -5.05
C LEU A 155 -11.02 3.72 -6.45
N ASN A 156 -10.34 4.75 -6.94
CA ASN A 156 -10.59 5.29 -8.26
C ASN A 156 -9.48 5.02 -9.29
N ARG A 157 -8.37 4.40 -8.87
CA ARG A 157 -7.29 3.93 -9.75
C ARG A 157 -6.38 2.95 -9.03
N ASP A 158 -5.62 2.17 -9.80
CA ASP A 158 -4.65 1.22 -9.24
C ASP A 158 -3.40 1.95 -8.71
N PRO A 159 -2.97 1.68 -7.44
CA PRO A 159 -1.81 2.34 -6.84
C PRO A 159 -0.49 2.15 -7.61
N GLY A 160 -0.40 1.08 -8.41
CA GLY A 160 0.76 0.69 -9.19
C GLY A 160 0.88 1.39 -10.54
N VAL A 161 -0.19 1.99 -11.07
CA VAL A 161 -0.20 2.63 -12.41
C VAL A 161 0.84 3.74 -12.53
N ARG A 162 0.95 4.58 -11.49
CA ARG A 162 1.97 5.62 -11.46
C ARG A 162 3.34 5.02 -11.14
N ASN A 163 3.39 4.12 -10.16
CA ASN A 163 4.66 3.56 -9.68
C ASN A 163 5.39 2.77 -10.78
N SER A 164 4.67 2.09 -11.67
CA SER A 164 5.25 1.31 -12.78
C SER A 164 5.97 2.15 -13.83
N GLN A 165 5.81 3.48 -13.81
CA GLN A 165 6.59 4.38 -14.66
C GLN A 165 8.02 4.57 -14.14
N HIS A 166 8.30 4.16 -12.89
CA HIS A 166 9.66 4.16 -12.36
C HIS A 166 10.46 2.98 -12.92
N PRO A 167 11.70 3.17 -13.42
CA PRO A 167 12.49 2.12 -14.07
C PRO A 167 12.72 0.86 -13.21
N ALA A 168 12.83 1.04 -11.89
CA ALA A 168 13.03 -0.06 -10.93
C ALA A 168 11.75 -0.85 -10.56
N VAL A 169 10.57 -0.41 -11.00
CA VAL A 169 9.29 -1.08 -10.71
C VAL A 169 8.86 -1.91 -11.92
N GLY A 170 8.93 -1.35 -13.13
CA GLY A 170 8.81 -2.07 -14.41
C GLY A 170 7.44 -2.68 -14.75
N HIS A 171 6.62 -3.04 -13.75
CA HIS A 171 5.31 -3.66 -13.93
C HIS A 171 4.29 -3.12 -12.93
N ARG A 172 3.00 -3.06 -13.31
CA ARG A 172 1.94 -2.47 -12.49
C ARG A 172 1.60 -3.25 -11.20
N ASN A 173 1.91 -4.55 -11.19
CA ASN A 173 1.71 -5.40 -10.01
C ASN A 173 2.91 -5.40 -9.06
N THR A 174 4.06 -4.86 -9.49
CA THR A 174 5.19 -4.64 -8.61
C THR A 174 4.85 -3.49 -7.66
N ARG A 175 4.73 -3.79 -6.37
CA ARG A 175 4.37 -2.82 -5.33
C ARG A 175 5.62 -2.35 -4.62
N VAL A 176 5.77 -1.04 -4.51
CA VAL A 176 6.85 -0.43 -3.72
C VAL A 176 6.51 -0.62 -2.25
N LEU A 177 7.48 -1.10 -1.47
CA LEU A 177 7.36 -1.28 -0.02
C LEU A 177 8.21 -0.26 0.75
N ALA A 178 9.35 0.14 0.20
CA ALA A 178 10.20 1.16 0.78
C ALA A 178 11.01 1.90 -0.29
N TYR A 179 11.35 3.16 -0.01
CA TYR A 179 12.18 4.01 -0.86
C TYR A 179 12.96 5.04 -0.05
N GLU A 180 14.03 5.58 -0.63
CA GLU A 180 14.57 6.91 -0.32
C GLU A 180 14.05 7.89 -1.37
N ARG A 181 13.56 9.06 -0.94
CA ARG A 181 13.25 10.19 -1.81
C ARG A 181 14.14 11.37 -1.47
N THR A 182 14.78 11.96 -2.47
CA THR A 182 15.53 13.21 -2.31
C THR A 182 14.59 14.41 -2.26
N ILE A 183 14.76 15.31 -1.29
CA ILE A 183 14.01 16.57 -1.20
C ILE A 183 14.96 17.71 -0.86
N GLY A 184 15.20 18.61 -1.83
CA GLY A 184 16.21 19.65 -1.72
C GLY A 184 17.58 19.04 -1.40
N ASN A 185 18.22 19.51 -0.32
CA ASN A 185 19.49 18.96 0.17
C ASN A 185 19.31 17.86 1.23
N GLY A 186 18.10 17.33 1.39
CA GLY A 186 17.74 16.32 2.40
C GLY A 186 17.05 15.12 1.75
N GLY A 187 16.42 14.28 2.58
CA GLY A 187 15.69 13.13 2.07
C GLY A 187 14.70 12.52 3.05
N VAL A 188 13.83 11.69 2.51
CA VAL A 188 12.85 10.90 3.26
C VAL A 188 13.09 9.43 2.93
N VAL A 189 13.29 8.60 3.95
CA VAL A 189 13.10 7.16 3.81
C VAL A 189 11.71 6.83 4.28
N TYR A 190 10.90 6.24 3.40
CA TYR A 190 9.59 5.72 3.77
C TYR A 190 9.60 4.20 3.73
N ILE A 191 9.06 3.58 4.77
CA ILE A 191 8.89 2.14 4.90
C ILE A 191 7.38 1.89 5.12
N GLY A 192 6.71 1.32 4.12
CA GLY A 192 5.29 0.96 4.17
C GLY A 192 4.97 -0.28 5.01
N LEU A 193 6.00 -0.89 5.59
CA LEU A 193 5.94 -2.04 6.50
C LEU A 193 6.02 -1.58 7.96
N GLY A 194 5.46 -2.35 8.88
CA GLY A 194 5.48 -2.04 10.32
C GLY A 194 4.11 -1.93 10.96
N HIS A 195 3.08 -2.64 10.49
CA HIS A 195 1.78 -2.62 11.13
C HIS A 195 1.86 -3.18 12.56
N THR A 196 1.38 -2.41 13.54
CA THR A 196 1.34 -2.82 14.94
C THR A 196 -0.08 -3.25 15.30
N THR A 197 -0.38 -4.54 15.22
CA THR A 197 -1.61 -5.08 15.81
C THR A 197 -1.29 -6.06 16.94
N VAL A 198 -2.07 -5.98 18.02
CA VAL A 198 -2.01 -6.90 19.17
C VAL A 198 -2.98 -8.07 19.04
N SER A 199 -3.84 -8.08 18.01
CA SER A 199 -4.81 -9.14 17.81
C SER A 199 -5.01 -9.41 16.31
N MET A 200 -4.55 -10.58 15.88
CA MET A 200 -4.95 -11.17 14.61
C MET A 200 -5.82 -12.39 14.94
N PRO A 201 -7.08 -12.45 14.46
CA PRO A 201 -7.93 -13.61 14.63
C PRO A 201 -7.23 -14.89 14.12
N GLY A 202 -7.17 -15.92 14.95
CA GLY A 202 -6.45 -17.17 14.64
C GLY A 202 -4.94 -17.14 14.90
N HIS A 203 -4.35 -15.99 15.26
CA HIS A 203 -2.92 -15.84 15.52
C HIS A 203 -2.64 -15.05 16.82
N PRO A 204 -3.00 -15.60 18.00
CA PRO A 204 -2.72 -14.96 19.29
C PRO A 204 -1.21 -14.78 19.49
N GLY A 205 -0.78 -13.56 19.83
CA GLY A 205 0.63 -13.22 20.01
C GLY A 205 1.37 -12.86 18.72
N TYR A 206 0.68 -12.67 17.60
CA TYR A 206 1.25 -12.03 16.41
C TYR A 206 1.81 -10.65 16.79
N LYS A 207 3.10 -10.45 16.52
CA LYS A 207 3.83 -9.20 16.84
C LYS A 207 4.10 -8.36 15.60
N GLY A 208 3.44 -8.64 14.48
CA GLY A 208 3.73 -7.96 13.23
C GLY A 208 5.12 -8.25 12.69
N SER A 209 5.50 -7.45 11.71
CA SER A 209 6.88 -7.35 11.23
C SER A 209 7.86 -6.95 12.33
N TRP A 210 7.42 -6.32 13.42
CA TRP A 210 8.28 -5.89 14.54
C TRP A 210 9.01 -7.02 15.28
N ALA A 211 8.55 -8.27 15.21
CA ALA A 211 9.29 -9.41 15.76
C ALA A 211 10.29 -10.05 14.77
N ASN A 212 10.27 -9.65 13.50
CA ASN A 212 11.16 -10.18 12.48
C ASN A 212 12.53 -9.47 12.56
N ALA A 213 13.60 -10.25 12.73
CA ALA A 213 14.96 -9.72 12.88
C ALA A 213 15.43 -8.92 11.64
N THR A 214 15.04 -9.36 10.44
CA THR A 214 15.33 -8.66 9.18
C THR A 214 14.65 -7.30 9.14
N PHE A 215 13.37 -7.23 9.51
CA PHE A 215 12.66 -5.95 9.58
C PHE A 215 13.24 -5.02 10.66
N GLN A 216 13.60 -5.56 11.83
CA GLN A 216 14.28 -4.78 12.86
C GLN A 216 15.62 -4.21 12.39
N GLN A 217 16.40 -4.98 11.62
CA GLN A 217 17.65 -4.49 11.02
C GLN A 217 17.38 -3.35 10.02
N LEU A 218 16.37 -3.50 9.16
CA LEU A 218 15.95 -2.46 8.20
C LEU A 218 15.62 -1.14 8.91
N VAL A 219 14.86 -1.21 10.01
CA VAL A 219 14.51 -0.03 10.81
C VAL A 219 15.75 0.59 11.47
N ARG A 220 16.67 -0.21 12.02
CA ARG A 220 17.94 0.30 12.59
C ARG A 220 18.80 0.98 11.53
N ASN A 221 18.88 0.40 10.34
CA ASN A 221 19.61 0.98 9.21
C ASN A 221 18.99 2.32 8.77
N ALA A 222 17.65 2.41 8.73
CA ALA A 222 16.96 3.67 8.43
C ALA A 222 17.28 4.76 9.47
N ILE A 223 17.30 4.41 10.77
CA ILE A 223 17.69 5.32 11.85
C ILE A 223 19.14 5.81 11.66
N ALA A 224 20.07 4.89 11.38
CA ALA A 224 21.47 5.24 11.13
C ALA A 224 21.62 6.15 9.89
N TRP A 225 20.90 5.85 8.80
CA TRP A 225 20.87 6.68 7.60
C TRP A 225 20.37 8.11 7.89
N ALA A 226 19.34 8.26 8.72
CA ALA A 226 18.78 9.57 9.06
C ALA A 226 19.68 10.39 9.99
N ALA A 227 20.52 9.73 10.78
CA ALA A 227 21.48 10.37 11.69
C ALA A 227 22.78 10.80 11.01
N ALA A 228 23.12 10.22 9.85
CA ALA A 228 24.29 10.55 9.04
C ALA A 228 24.10 11.84 8.23
#